data_AF-F4SC13-F1
#
_entry.id   AF-F4SC13-F1
#
_cell.length_a   1.000
_cell.length_b   1.000
_cell.length_c   1.000
_cell.angle_alpha   90.00
_cell.angle_beta   90.00
_cell.angle_gamma   90.00
#
_symmetry.space_group_name_H-M   'P 1'
#
loop_
_entity.id
_entity.type
_entity.pdbx_description
1 polymer ?
#
loop_
_entity_poly.entity_id
_entity_poly.type
_entity_poly.pdbx_seq_one_letter_code
_entity_poly.pdbx_strand_id
1 'polypeptide(L)'
;MAFLPVDGSVSTHSNATQKPSSDKSPSSDIISCLNAIGDKLLTSNSPEWLDAIKPYNLRIAPIPAAMIFPKNEESVSAIVACASQFPQTRLAPLCGGHSFASFGLGGVDGAVVVNMQNFKDMSMLPAVDGAEVVKVGGGVLVRELTLFLIKNGGLSWPHARYTEVGVVGSAIGGGFGPSSRLVGTTLDNVVAVNIVLPSGKLVRATKSENPDIFFAVLGAGSSFGIIVSIELRVHKPYANPVTYIYQWQNPTLEEATTAFTTFQDFGINSAPPELGIRIRLGLPSNMFIQGLYYGDIKEFPSIMKPVLSKLPMPTSANISASTFAESEALFTGPLEAAPAEKIHGVTYTRSLLTFEPLKASAISSFIARIYDHGQEKRPAGFQIQIFSDLWGGFKSYSSKMITKSGEYSFPHSQALLLIRSDGVFLNQTTPDAWPKDGIAFTQSFTKPLFDSIQRPRSYPNYRDSAYSQAEWSTRYYDDQYSKLQRIKTQIDPIGMMSANPQSILPSSFAQVRHNTSGPSV
;
A
#
# COMPACT_ATOMS: atom_id res chain seq x y z
N MET A 1 -22.05 3.34 4.76
CA MET A 1 -21.70 3.29 3.33
C MET A 1 -20.28 2.74 3.25
N ALA A 2 -20.06 1.43 3.09
CA ALA A 2 -20.53 0.60 1.98
C ALA A 2 -20.39 1.40 0.67
N PHE A 3 -19.46 0.98 -0.19
CA PHE A 3 -19.31 1.52 -1.53
C PHE A 3 -20.71 1.67 -2.16
N LEU A 4 -21.03 2.89 -2.60
CA LEU A 4 -22.28 3.14 -3.31
C LEU A 4 -22.27 2.29 -4.59
N PRO A 5 -23.33 1.50 -4.88
CA PRO A 5 -23.47 0.83 -6.16
C PRO A 5 -23.89 1.88 -7.19
N VAL A 6 -23.34 1.81 -8.40
CA VAL A 6 -23.85 2.60 -9.53
C VAL A 6 -24.05 1.67 -10.71
N ASP A 7 -25.32 1.33 -10.95
CA ASP A 7 -25.83 0.91 -12.25
C ASP A 7 -25.74 2.10 -13.21
N GLY A 8 -25.31 1.83 -14.44
CA GLY A 8 -25.27 2.85 -15.49
C GLY A 8 -24.72 2.29 -16.78
N SER A 9 -25.59 1.78 -17.64
CA SER A 9 -25.31 1.53 -19.04
C SER A 9 -24.92 2.84 -19.74
N VAL A 10 -23.72 2.91 -20.31
CA VAL A 10 -23.28 4.03 -21.14
C VAL A 10 -22.90 3.51 -22.51
N SER A 11 -23.59 4.05 -23.51
CA SER A 11 -23.44 3.81 -24.94
C SER A 11 -22.05 4.15 -25.45
N THR A 12 -21.47 3.24 -26.21
CA THR A 12 -20.21 3.42 -26.93
C THR A 12 -20.37 4.38 -28.10
N HIS A 13 -19.71 5.53 -28.04
CA HIS A 13 -19.37 6.29 -29.24
C HIS A 13 -17.85 6.27 -29.44
N SER A 14 -17.44 5.54 -30.48
CA SER A 14 -16.08 5.57 -30.98
C SER A 14 -15.79 6.94 -31.58
N ASN A 15 -14.67 7.55 -31.21
CA ASN A 15 -13.98 8.43 -32.12
C ASN A 15 -12.48 8.19 -32.03
N ALA A 16 -11.92 7.90 -33.20
CA ALA A 16 -10.52 7.65 -33.44
C ALA A 16 -9.68 8.89 -33.10
N THR A 17 -8.51 8.70 -32.50
CA THR A 17 -7.37 9.60 -32.73
C THR A 17 -6.04 8.96 -32.36
N GLN A 18 -5.18 8.96 -33.38
CA GLN A 18 -3.72 9.09 -33.37
C GLN A 18 -2.85 8.03 -32.67
N LYS A 19 -2.22 7.24 -33.55
CA LYS A 19 -1.11 6.32 -33.33
C LYS A 19 0.10 7.07 -32.73
N PRO A 20 0.62 6.68 -31.56
CA PRO A 20 1.88 7.22 -31.06
C PRO A 20 3.04 6.75 -31.94
N SER A 21 3.97 7.66 -32.21
CA SER A 21 5.20 7.44 -32.97
C SER A 21 6.02 6.27 -32.40
N SER A 22 6.34 5.32 -33.27
CA SER A 22 7.33 4.29 -33.05
C SER A 22 8.71 4.92 -32.94
N ASP A 23 9.30 4.94 -31.74
CA ASP A 23 10.74 4.65 -31.56
C ASP A 23 11.12 4.59 -30.08
N LYS A 24 11.02 3.37 -29.55
CA LYS A 24 11.92 2.69 -28.61
C LYS A 24 11.26 1.36 -28.23
N SER A 25 11.15 0.48 -29.23
CA SER A 25 10.88 -0.93 -28.94
C SER A 25 12.01 -1.43 -28.03
N PRO A 26 11.74 -2.19 -26.95
CA PRO A 26 12.78 -3.06 -26.39
C PRO A 26 13.43 -3.82 -27.54
N SER A 27 14.76 -4.02 -27.51
CA SER A 27 15.42 -4.75 -28.59
C SER A 27 14.71 -6.09 -28.76
N SER A 28 14.51 -6.53 -30.00
CA SER A 28 13.89 -7.81 -30.36
C SER A 28 14.37 -8.99 -29.50
N ASP A 29 15.58 -8.87 -28.96
CA ASP A 29 16.34 -9.90 -28.28
C ASP A 29 15.79 -10.30 -26.90
N ILE A 30 15.33 -9.34 -26.07
CA ILE A 30 14.71 -9.69 -24.78
C ILE A 30 13.36 -10.37 -24.99
N ILE A 31 12.56 -9.90 -25.95
CA ILE A 31 11.25 -10.49 -26.27
C ILE A 31 11.43 -11.92 -26.78
N SER A 32 12.39 -12.16 -27.68
CA SER A 32 12.71 -13.50 -28.16
C SER A 32 13.16 -14.43 -27.02
N CYS A 33 14.01 -13.96 -26.10
CA CYS A 33 14.43 -14.74 -24.95
C CYS A 33 13.24 -15.10 -24.04
N LEU A 34 12.38 -14.13 -23.71
CA LEU A 34 11.20 -14.37 -22.87
C LEU A 34 10.20 -15.31 -23.55
N ASN A 35 10.01 -15.20 -24.87
CA ASN A 35 9.12 -16.09 -25.62
C ASN A 35 9.58 -17.55 -25.59
N ALA A 36 10.90 -17.79 -25.57
CA ALA A 36 11.47 -19.14 -25.51
C ALA A 36 11.19 -19.87 -24.19
N ILE A 37 10.77 -19.16 -23.13
CA ILE A 37 10.37 -19.75 -21.84
C ILE A 37 9.07 -20.55 -21.97
N GLY A 38 8.22 -20.24 -22.96
CA GLY A 38 6.94 -20.93 -23.18
C GLY A 38 5.81 -20.51 -22.24
N ASP A 39 6.00 -19.44 -21.49
CA ASP A 39 4.97 -18.81 -20.67
C ASP A 39 4.21 -17.72 -21.43
N LYS A 40 3.01 -17.38 -20.93
CA LYS A 40 2.21 -16.34 -21.57
C LYS A 40 3.00 -15.04 -21.54
N LEU A 41 3.23 -14.48 -22.72
CA LEU A 41 3.93 -13.23 -22.95
C LEU A 41 3.03 -12.29 -23.73
N LEU A 42 2.81 -11.11 -23.18
CA LEU A 42 2.09 -10.02 -23.83
C LEU A 42 3.06 -8.94 -24.28
N THR A 43 2.80 -8.41 -25.46
CA THR A 43 3.52 -7.27 -26.06
C THR A 43 2.48 -6.30 -26.62
N SER A 44 2.93 -5.16 -27.18
CA SER A 44 2.04 -4.19 -27.82
C SER A 44 1.17 -4.74 -28.96
N ASN A 45 1.51 -5.92 -29.49
CA ASN A 45 0.75 -6.58 -30.56
C ASN A 45 -0.31 -7.56 -30.03
N SER A 46 -0.34 -7.84 -28.73
CA SER A 46 -1.32 -8.74 -28.13
C SER A 46 -2.70 -8.04 -28.01
N PRO A 47 -3.82 -8.69 -28.39
CA PRO A 47 -5.15 -8.08 -28.31
C PRO A 47 -5.51 -7.57 -26.91
N GLU A 48 -5.13 -8.31 -25.86
CA GLU A 48 -5.40 -7.95 -24.47
C GLU A 48 -4.40 -6.95 -23.85
N TRP A 49 -3.46 -6.41 -24.64
CA TRP A 49 -2.34 -5.60 -24.12
C TRP A 49 -2.80 -4.39 -23.31
N LEU A 50 -3.71 -3.58 -23.89
CA LEU A 50 -4.16 -2.33 -23.26
C LEU A 50 -4.86 -2.57 -21.93
N ASP A 51 -5.65 -3.64 -21.84
CA ASP A 51 -6.33 -4.02 -20.59
C ASP A 51 -5.35 -4.58 -19.57
N ALA A 52 -4.36 -5.38 -20.01
CA ALA A 52 -3.36 -5.98 -19.13
C ALA A 52 -2.47 -4.93 -18.45
N ILE A 53 -2.14 -3.84 -19.15
CA ILE A 53 -1.27 -2.77 -18.61
C ILE A 53 -2.03 -1.66 -17.89
N LYS A 54 -3.37 -1.73 -17.81
CA LYS A 54 -4.18 -0.67 -17.23
C LYS A 54 -3.91 -0.55 -15.71
N PRO A 55 -3.33 0.58 -15.23
CA PRO A 55 -2.92 0.71 -13.83
C PRO A 55 -4.10 0.99 -12.91
N TYR A 56 -3.95 0.69 -11.61
CA TYR A 56 -4.86 1.19 -10.57
C TYR A 56 -4.96 2.72 -10.58
N ASN A 57 -3.81 3.41 -10.66
CA ASN A 57 -3.77 4.86 -10.80
C ASN A 57 -3.58 5.26 -12.27
N LEU A 58 -4.65 5.71 -12.91
CA LEU A 58 -4.66 6.16 -14.30
C LEU A 58 -3.82 7.42 -14.52
N ARG A 59 -3.54 8.22 -13.48
CA ARG A 59 -2.64 9.39 -13.60
C ARG A 59 -1.21 9.01 -13.99
N ILE A 60 -0.77 7.81 -13.61
CA ILE A 60 0.57 7.29 -13.92
C ILE A 60 0.37 5.98 -14.69
N ALA A 61 0.36 6.06 -16.02
CA ALA A 61 0.11 4.94 -16.92
C ALA A 61 1.35 4.64 -17.78
N PRO A 62 2.41 4.04 -17.19
CA PRO A 62 3.61 3.68 -17.94
C PRO A 62 3.30 2.58 -18.95
N ILE A 63 4.05 2.54 -20.05
CA ILE A 63 3.96 1.53 -21.10
C ILE A 63 5.11 0.53 -20.89
N PRO A 64 4.83 -0.71 -20.42
CA PRO A 64 5.85 -1.73 -20.30
C PRO A 64 6.43 -2.15 -21.66
N ALA A 65 7.66 -2.68 -21.64
CA ALA A 65 8.27 -3.33 -22.80
C ALA A 65 7.57 -4.65 -23.15
N ALA A 66 7.20 -5.41 -22.12
CA ALA A 66 6.45 -6.65 -22.20
C ALA A 66 5.83 -6.98 -20.85
N MET A 67 4.86 -7.90 -20.83
CA MET A 67 4.34 -8.50 -19.61
C MET A 67 4.37 -10.02 -19.73
N ILE A 68 5.10 -10.69 -18.84
CA ILE A 68 5.21 -12.15 -18.80
C ILE A 68 4.54 -12.71 -17.55
N PHE A 69 3.90 -13.87 -17.69
CA PHE A 69 3.09 -14.52 -16.66
C PHE A 69 3.70 -15.87 -16.30
N PRO A 70 4.74 -15.90 -15.45
CA PRO A 70 5.43 -17.13 -15.12
C PRO A 70 4.49 -18.16 -14.50
N LYS A 71 4.69 -19.45 -14.79
CA LYS A 71 3.88 -20.55 -14.23
C LYS A 71 4.48 -21.20 -12.99
N ASN A 72 5.80 -21.13 -12.82
CA ASN A 72 6.54 -21.76 -11.73
C ASN A 72 7.87 -21.02 -11.43
N GLU A 73 8.56 -21.44 -10.38
CA GLU A 73 9.78 -20.81 -9.87
C GLU A 73 10.94 -20.88 -10.88
N GLU A 74 10.99 -21.94 -11.71
CA GLU A 74 11.96 -22.11 -12.79
C GLU A 74 11.77 -21.04 -13.88
N SER A 75 10.52 -20.77 -14.29
CA SER A 75 10.20 -19.70 -15.24
C SER A 75 10.63 -18.33 -14.72
N VAL A 76 10.44 -18.05 -13.42
CA VAL A 76 10.90 -16.78 -12.82
C VAL A 76 12.42 -16.67 -12.90
N SER A 77 13.14 -17.75 -12.62
CA SER A 77 14.59 -17.83 -12.73
C SER A 77 15.06 -17.62 -14.18
N ALA A 78 14.36 -18.22 -15.15
CA ALA A 78 14.62 -18.05 -16.58
C ALA A 78 14.36 -16.61 -17.07
N ILE A 79 13.32 -15.93 -16.55
CA ILE A 79 13.06 -14.51 -16.84
C ILE A 79 14.22 -13.63 -16.37
N VAL A 80 14.71 -13.87 -15.15
CA VAL A 80 15.89 -13.16 -14.62
C VAL A 80 17.13 -13.45 -15.46
N ALA A 81 17.33 -14.69 -15.87
CA ALA A 81 18.44 -15.07 -16.75
C ALA A 81 18.36 -14.36 -18.11
N CYS A 82 17.17 -14.24 -18.72
CA CYS A 82 16.96 -13.43 -19.92
C CYS A 82 17.32 -11.96 -19.66
N ALA A 83 16.79 -11.35 -18.61
CA ALA A 83 17.07 -9.95 -18.29
C ALA A 83 18.57 -9.69 -18.04
N SER A 84 19.30 -10.65 -17.47
CA SER A 84 20.75 -10.53 -17.22
C SER A 84 21.59 -10.40 -18.49
N GLN A 85 21.11 -10.94 -19.62
CA GLN A 85 21.77 -10.84 -20.92
C GLN A 85 21.62 -9.46 -21.57
N PHE A 86 20.68 -8.65 -21.08
CA PHE A 86 20.35 -7.34 -21.65
C PHE A 86 20.44 -6.27 -20.55
N PRO A 87 21.62 -5.64 -20.32
CA PRO A 87 21.86 -4.76 -19.17
C PRO A 87 20.94 -3.54 -19.04
N GLN A 88 20.16 -3.19 -20.07
CA GLN A 88 19.16 -2.12 -20.03
C GLN A 88 17.77 -2.59 -19.60
N THR A 89 17.51 -3.90 -19.58
CA THR A 89 16.25 -4.46 -19.13
C THR A 89 16.08 -4.25 -17.64
N ARG A 90 14.89 -3.78 -17.25
CA ARG A 90 14.48 -3.64 -15.86
C ARG A 90 13.26 -4.51 -15.62
N LEU A 91 13.25 -5.23 -14.50
CA LEU A 91 12.14 -6.11 -14.13
C LEU A 91 11.25 -5.41 -13.09
N ALA A 92 9.95 -5.43 -13.33
CA ALA A 92 8.93 -4.93 -12.42
C ALA A 92 8.01 -6.09 -11.98
N PRO A 93 8.20 -6.65 -10.77
CA PRO A 93 7.29 -7.65 -10.24
C PRO A 93 5.90 -7.05 -9.99
N LEU A 94 4.86 -7.74 -10.45
CA LEU A 94 3.47 -7.32 -10.32
C LEU A 94 2.66 -8.40 -9.61
N CYS A 95 2.07 -8.02 -8.48
CA CYS A 95 1.05 -8.81 -7.77
C CYS A 95 -0.34 -8.24 -8.11
N GLY A 96 -1.10 -7.74 -7.13
CA GLY A 96 -2.45 -7.17 -7.34
C GLY A 96 -2.52 -5.80 -8.02
N GLY A 97 -1.39 -5.18 -8.41
CA GLY A 97 -1.40 -3.94 -9.21
C GLY A 97 -1.88 -2.64 -8.51
N HIS A 98 -2.04 -2.66 -7.19
CA HIS A 98 -2.57 -1.54 -6.37
C HIS A 98 -1.57 -0.42 -6.04
N SER A 99 -0.43 -0.32 -6.74
CA SER A 99 0.53 0.74 -6.47
C SER A 99 -0.05 2.11 -6.83
N PHE A 100 -0.13 3.04 -5.86
CA PHE A 100 -0.54 4.44 -6.09
C PHE A 100 0.35 5.19 -7.08
N ALA A 101 1.57 4.71 -7.35
CA ALA A 101 2.48 5.27 -8.35
C ALA A 101 2.76 4.31 -9.52
N SER A 102 1.94 3.27 -9.70
CA SER A 102 2.07 2.27 -10.78
C SER A 102 3.45 1.58 -10.87
N PHE A 103 4.16 1.42 -9.75
CA PHE A 103 5.50 0.84 -9.69
C PHE A 103 5.55 -0.66 -10.00
N GLY A 104 4.42 -1.38 -9.88
CA GLY A 104 4.31 -2.75 -10.39
C GLY A 104 4.35 -2.84 -11.91
N LEU A 105 4.13 -1.72 -12.62
CA LEU A 105 4.32 -1.59 -14.07
C LEU A 105 5.65 -0.89 -14.42
N GLY A 106 6.52 -0.70 -13.44
CA GLY A 106 7.77 0.06 -13.57
C GLY A 106 7.63 1.54 -13.20
N GLY A 107 6.44 2.15 -13.24
CA GLY A 107 6.24 3.58 -12.94
C GLY A 107 6.81 4.55 -13.98
N VAL A 108 7.60 4.04 -14.92
CA VAL A 108 8.09 4.68 -16.16
C VAL A 108 8.07 3.61 -17.26
N ASP A 109 8.16 4.05 -18.51
CA ASP A 109 8.08 3.16 -19.67
C ASP A 109 9.26 2.19 -19.76
N GLY A 110 9.04 1.07 -20.44
CA GLY A 110 10.10 0.15 -20.88
C GLY A 110 10.49 -0.96 -19.91
N ALA A 111 9.86 -1.07 -18.73
CA ALA A 111 10.08 -2.21 -17.85
C ALA A 111 9.48 -3.50 -18.44
N VAL A 112 10.11 -4.65 -18.20
CA VAL A 112 9.47 -5.96 -18.37
C VAL A 112 8.71 -6.26 -17.09
N VAL A 113 7.39 -6.36 -17.20
CA VAL A 113 6.52 -6.67 -16.06
C VAL A 113 6.46 -8.19 -15.87
N VAL A 114 6.75 -8.64 -14.67
CA VAL A 114 6.64 -10.05 -14.26
C VAL A 114 5.36 -10.19 -13.44
N ASN A 115 4.27 -10.60 -14.10
CA ASN A 115 2.96 -10.70 -13.48
C ASN A 115 2.80 -12.04 -12.77
N MET A 116 2.82 -12.00 -11.44
CA MET A 116 2.81 -13.16 -10.57
C MET A 116 1.43 -13.80 -10.39
N GLN A 117 0.40 -13.38 -11.14
CA GLN A 117 -0.99 -13.84 -10.94
C GLN A 117 -1.20 -15.36 -10.97
N ASN A 118 -0.29 -16.15 -11.55
CA ASN A 118 -0.39 -17.62 -11.55
C ASN A 118 0.14 -18.24 -10.24
N PHE A 119 0.91 -17.50 -9.43
CA PHE A 119 1.44 -17.95 -8.16
C PHE A 119 0.39 -17.81 -7.05
N LYS A 120 -0.61 -18.71 -7.10
CA LYS A 120 -1.77 -18.71 -6.19
C LYS A 120 -1.71 -19.77 -5.11
N ASP A 121 -0.66 -20.59 -5.09
CA ASP A 121 -0.50 -21.67 -4.12
C ASP A 121 -0.54 -21.14 -2.69
N MET A 122 -1.39 -21.75 -1.87
CA MET A 122 -1.51 -21.51 -0.45
C MET A 122 -1.59 -22.84 0.29
N SER A 123 -0.87 -22.95 1.40
CA SER A 123 -0.91 -24.15 2.25
C SER A 123 -0.60 -23.80 3.70
N MET A 124 -1.26 -24.48 4.64
CA MET A 124 -0.88 -24.42 6.04
C MET A 124 0.47 -25.15 6.23
N LEU A 125 1.36 -24.57 7.01
CA LEU A 125 2.67 -25.09 7.34
C LEU A 125 2.72 -25.50 8.83
N PRO A 126 3.72 -26.32 9.23
CA PRO A 126 3.99 -26.54 10.64
C PRO A 126 4.16 -25.22 11.40
N ALA A 127 3.66 -25.18 12.64
CA ALA A 127 3.75 -24.00 13.47
C ALA A 127 5.20 -23.58 13.73
N VAL A 128 5.46 -22.28 13.75
CA VAL A 128 6.76 -21.68 14.07
C VAL A 128 6.61 -20.86 15.34
N ASP A 129 7.42 -21.17 16.36
CA ASP A 129 7.36 -20.54 17.69
C ASP A 129 5.96 -20.65 18.35
N GLY A 130 5.23 -21.74 18.05
CA GLY A 130 3.87 -21.95 18.56
C GLY A 130 2.77 -21.16 17.85
N ALA A 131 3.10 -20.40 16.80
CA ALA A 131 2.13 -19.72 15.95
C ALA A 131 1.84 -20.54 14.68
N GLU A 132 0.58 -20.59 14.27
CA GLU A 132 0.18 -21.18 12.98
C GLU A 132 0.75 -20.38 11.82
N VAL A 133 1.20 -21.06 10.76
CA VAL A 133 1.86 -20.43 9.62
C VAL A 133 1.20 -20.88 8.32
N VAL A 134 1.06 -19.96 7.38
CA VAL A 134 0.57 -20.23 6.03
C VAL A 134 1.61 -19.81 4.99
N LYS A 135 1.86 -20.66 4.00
CA LYS A 135 2.59 -20.29 2.77
C LYS A 135 1.63 -19.56 1.84
N VAL A 136 2.10 -18.46 1.24
CA VAL A 136 1.30 -17.62 0.35
C VAL A 136 2.09 -17.29 -0.91
N GLY A 137 1.56 -17.69 -2.07
CA GLY A 137 2.15 -17.40 -3.38
C GLY A 137 2.21 -15.90 -3.72
N GLY A 138 3.17 -15.54 -4.57
CA GLY A 138 3.47 -14.16 -4.98
C GLY A 138 2.33 -13.41 -5.68
N GLY A 139 1.34 -14.13 -6.20
CA GLY A 139 0.17 -13.58 -6.88
C GLY A 139 -1.09 -13.50 -6.02
N VAL A 140 -1.08 -14.02 -4.81
CA VAL A 140 -2.29 -14.10 -3.95
C VAL A 140 -2.76 -12.71 -3.55
N LEU A 141 -4.09 -12.52 -3.56
CA LEU A 141 -4.78 -11.29 -3.17
C LEU A 141 -5.38 -11.42 -1.77
N VAL A 142 -5.64 -10.28 -1.11
CA VAL A 142 -6.20 -10.23 0.25
C VAL A 142 -7.44 -11.10 0.38
N ARG A 143 -8.41 -10.99 -0.55
CA ARG A 143 -9.64 -11.81 -0.48
C ARG A 143 -9.35 -13.32 -0.52
N GLU A 144 -8.38 -13.73 -1.33
CA GLU A 144 -8.11 -15.14 -1.58
C GLU A 144 -7.51 -15.78 -0.34
N LEU A 145 -6.56 -15.08 0.30
CA LEU A 145 -5.98 -15.52 1.56
C LEU A 145 -7.00 -15.49 2.70
N THR A 146 -7.82 -14.44 2.81
CA THR A 146 -8.86 -14.37 3.84
C THR A 146 -9.87 -15.51 3.71
N LEU A 147 -10.35 -15.81 2.49
CA LEU A 147 -11.24 -16.95 2.26
C LEU A 147 -10.57 -18.29 2.55
N PHE A 148 -9.30 -18.45 2.16
CA PHE A 148 -8.53 -19.66 2.47
C PHE A 148 -8.44 -19.88 3.99
N LEU A 149 -8.12 -18.85 4.76
CA LEU A 149 -7.96 -18.95 6.21
C LEU A 149 -9.29 -19.15 6.95
N ILE A 150 -10.38 -18.53 6.49
CA ILE A 150 -11.73 -18.79 6.99
C ILE A 150 -12.08 -20.28 6.84
N LYS A 151 -11.76 -20.88 5.69
CA LYS A 151 -11.99 -22.32 5.43
C LYS A 151 -11.06 -23.24 6.22
N ASN A 152 -9.86 -22.77 6.57
CA ASN A 152 -8.85 -23.54 7.29
C ASN A 152 -8.82 -23.18 8.78
N GLY A 153 -9.92 -23.47 9.49
CA GLY A 153 -9.99 -23.27 10.94
C GLY A 153 -10.46 -21.89 11.39
N GLY A 154 -11.05 -21.10 10.48
CA GLY A 154 -11.56 -19.77 10.79
C GLY A 154 -10.46 -18.74 11.07
N LEU A 155 -9.22 -18.98 10.63
CA LEU A 155 -8.07 -18.17 11.00
C LEU A 155 -8.16 -16.74 10.43
N SER A 156 -7.43 -15.84 11.08
CA SER A 156 -7.32 -14.41 10.78
C SER A 156 -5.87 -14.01 10.56
N TRP A 157 -5.65 -12.87 9.94
CA TRP A 157 -4.31 -12.33 9.67
C TRP A 157 -4.38 -10.80 9.55
N PRO A 158 -3.29 -10.07 9.83
CA PRO A 158 -3.25 -8.64 9.54
C PRO A 158 -3.01 -8.38 8.07
N HIS A 159 -3.83 -7.52 7.48
CA HIS A 159 -3.77 -7.20 6.06
C HIS A 159 -4.08 -5.74 5.76
N ALA A 160 -3.67 -5.31 4.56
CA ALA A 160 -4.16 -4.07 3.99
C ALA A 160 -5.68 -4.12 3.76
N ARG A 161 -6.30 -2.95 3.67
CA ARG A 161 -7.70 -2.82 3.22
C ARG A 161 -7.77 -3.00 1.70
N TYR A 162 -8.93 -3.39 1.20
CA TYR A 162 -9.26 -3.82 -0.18
C TYR A 162 -8.94 -5.28 -0.55
N THR A 163 -9.95 -5.95 -1.11
CA THR A 163 -9.93 -7.35 -1.55
C THR A 163 -8.93 -7.67 -2.66
N GLU A 164 -8.71 -6.73 -3.58
CA GLU A 164 -7.83 -6.89 -4.74
C GLU A 164 -6.37 -6.52 -4.48
N VAL A 165 -6.04 -6.04 -3.27
CA VAL A 165 -4.65 -5.76 -2.91
C VAL A 165 -3.85 -7.06 -2.91
N GLY A 166 -2.66 -7.02 -3.52
CA GLY A 166 -1.73 -8.13 -3.53
C GLY A 166 -1.08 -8.34 -2.16
N VAL A 167 -1.13 -9.57 -1.63
CA VAL A 167 -0.63 -9.87 -0.28
C VAL A 167 0.85 -9.54 -0.18
N VAL A 168 1.69 -10.13 -1.05
CA VAL A 168 3.14 -9.94 -1.04
C VAL A 168 3.54 -8.47 -1.23
N GLY A 169 2.91 -7.79 -2.19
CA GLY A 169 3.18 -6.38 -2.46
C GLY A 169 2.88 -5.47 -1.25
N SER A 170 1.81 -5.77 -0.50
CA SER A 170 1.48 -5.05 0.72
C SER A 170 2.39 -5.41 1.90
N ALA A 171 2.74 -6.70 2.04
CA ALA A 171 3.57 -7.22 3.13
C ALA A 171 4.97 -6.62 3.13
N ILE A 172 5.60 -6.45 1.96
CA ILE A 172 6.94 -5.86 1.89
C ILE A 172 6.98 -4.37 2.24
N GLY A 173 5.85 -3.68 2.30
CA GLY A 173 5.77 -2.26 2.68
C GLY A 173 5.12 -2.03 4.04
N GLY A 174 4.84 -3.09 4.80
CA GLY A 174 4.06 -3.07 6.05
C GLY A 174 2.81 -3.94 5.92
N GLY A 175 1.72 -3.39 5.39
CA GLY A 175 0.42 -4.06 5.33
C GLY A 175 -0.40 -3.75 6.57
N PHE A 176 -0.95 -2.53 6.60
CA PHE A 176 -1.66 -1.98 7.76
C PHE A 176 -3.18 -1.99 7.54
N GLY A 177 -3.90 -2.47 8.56
CA GLY A 177 -5.35 -2.61 8.56
C GLY A 177 -5.95 -2.63 9.96
N PRO A 178 -7.25 -2.99 10.07
CA PRO A 178 -7.99 -2.93 11.32
C PRO A 178 -7.38 -3.77 12.47
N SER A 179 -6.90 -4.98 12.17
CA SER A 179 -6.27 -5.87 13.15
C SER A 179 -4.82 -5.50 13.47
N SER A 180 -4.23 -4.52 12.77
CA SER A 180 -2.80 -4.26 12.92
C SER A 180 -2.41 -3.80 14.32
N ARG A 181 -3.29 -3.06 15.02
CA ARG A 181 -3.03 -2.65 16.40
C ARG A 181 -2.94 -3.79 17.40
N LEU A 182 -3.56 -4.91 17.05
CA LEU A 182 -3.67 -6.08 17.90
C LEU A 182 -2.54 -7.09 17.64
N VAL A 183 -2.24 -7.36 16.36
CA VAL A 183 -1.32 -8.44 15.95
C VAL A 183 -0.16 -7.97 15.08
N GLY A 184 0.07 -6.66 14.95
CA GLY A 184 1.10 -6.09 14.07
C GLY A 184 0.65 -5.99 12.61
N THR A 185 1.51 -5.47 11.74
CA THR A 185 1.25 -5.43 10.29
C THR A 185 1.46 -6.79 9.63
N THR A 186 1.09 -6.94 8.36
CA THR A 186 1.42 -8.14 7.58
C THR A 186 2.92 -8.43 7.61
N LEU A 187 3.76 -7.40 7.48
CA LEU A 187 5.23 -7.47 7.52
C LEU A 187 5.72 -8.06 8.84
N ASP A 188 5.16 -7.62 9.97
CA ASP A 188 5.55 -8.09 11.30
C ASP A 188 5.29 -9.60 11.48
N ASN A 189 4.39 -10.15 10.67
CA ASN A 189 3.99 -11.56 10.69
C ASN A 189 4.72 -12.42 9.65
N VAL A 190 5.57 -11.84 8.80
CA VAL A 190 6.39 -12.63 7.85
C VAL A 190 7.50 -13.36 8.60
N VAL A 191 7.57 -14.68 8.44
CA VAL A 191 8.63 -15.52 9.02
C VAL A 191 9.65 -15.99 8.00
N ALA A 192 9.25 -16.08 6.72
CA ALA A 192 10.15 -16.41 5.63
C ALA A 192 9.71 -15.78 4.30
N VAL A 193 10.66 -15.59 3.41
CA VAL A 193 10.45 -15.13 2.03
C VAL A 193 11.22 -16.06 1.10
N ASN A 194 10.54 -16.60 0.08
CA ASN A 194 11.19 -17.29 -1.03
C ASN A 194 11.26 -16.34 -2.21
N ILE A 195 12.47 -16.06 -2.70
CA ILE A 195 12.75 -14.99 -3.66
C ILE A 195 13.76 -15.45 -4.71
N VAL A 196 13.48 -15.14 -5.97
CA VAL A 196 14.47 -15.26 -7.05
C VAL A 196 15.26 -13.96 -7.11
N LEU A 197 16.56 -14.07 -6.83
CA LEU A 197 17.49 -12.94 -6.85
C LEU A 197 17.91 -12.59 -8.29
N PRO A 198 18.53 -11.42 -8.52
CA PRO A 198 19.02 -11.01 -9.85
C PRO A 198 20.11 -11.94 -10.43
N SER A 199 20.72 -12.79 -9.60
CA SER A 199 21.58 -13.88 -10.06
C SER A 199 20.83 -15.05 -10.71
N GLY A 200 19.49 -15.05 -10.67
CA GLY A 200 18.63 -16.15 -11.10
C GLY A 200 18.46 -17.24 -10.03
N LYS A 201 19.11 -17.14 -8.87
CA LYS A 201 19.01 -18.14 -7.80
C LYS A 201 17.74 -17.92 -6.97
N LEU A 202 16.94 -18.98 -6.80
CA LEU A 202 15.91 -19.05 -5.77
C LEU A 202 16.56 -19.23 -4.40
N VAL A 203 16.23 -18.35 -3.45
CA VAL A 203 16.70 -18.44 -2.07
C VAL A 203 15.53 -18.30 -1.11
N ARG A 204 15.66 -18.98 0.03
CA ARG A 204 14.83 -18.77 1.21
C ARG A 204 15.52 -17.78 2.14
N ALA A 205 14.80 -16.77 2.59
CA ALA A 205 15.31 -15.77 3.52
C ALA A 205 14.44 -15.76 4.79
N THR A 206 15.10 -15.84 5.94
CA THR A 206 14.54 -15.78 7.29
C THR A 206 15.47 -14.94 8.17
N LYS A 207 15.18 -14.81 9.47
CA LYS A 207 16.10 -14.17 10.41
C LYS A 207 17.45 -14.89 10.56
N SER A 208 17.50 -16.20 10.33
CA SER A 208 18.70 -17.04 10.49
C SER A 208 19.31 -17.53 9.17
N GLU A 209 18.58 -17.42 8.06
CA GLU A 209 19.00 -17.86 6.74
C GLU A 209 18.91 -16.69 5.76
N ASN A 210 20.00 -16.33 5.08
CA ASN A 210 20.06 -15.13 4.22
C ASN A 210 19.53 -13.84 4.90
N PRO A 211 20.01 -13.50 6.12
CA PRO A 211 19.41 -12.43 6.94
C PRO A 211 19.46 -11.05 6.32
N ASP A 212 20.48 -10.74 5.51
CA ASP A 212 20.54 -9.45 4.79
C ASP A 212 19.46 -9.35 3.72
N ILE A 213 19.13 -10.44 3.04
CA ILE A 213 18.02 -10.48 2.08
C ILE A 213 16.70 -10.32 2.83
N PHE A 214 16.50 -11.06 3.93
CA PHE A 214 15.29 -10.96 4.75
C PHE A 214 15.07 -9.53 5.25
N PHE A 215 16.11 -8.90 5.79
CA PHE A 215 16.12 -7.49 6.18
C PHE A 215 15.71 -6.57 5.02
N ALA A 216 16.35 -6.72 3.85
CA ALA A 216 16.14 -5.83 2.72
C ALA A 216 14.74 -5.95 2.10
N VAL A 217 14.19 -7.17 2.03
CA VAL A 217 12.90 -7.39 1.38
C VAL A 217 11.72 -6.94 2.24
N LEU A 218 11.84 -7.00 3.56
CA LEU A 218 10.85 -6.49 4.51
C LEU A 218 10.99 -4.97 4.68
N GLY A 219 10.57 -4.25 3.65
CA GLY A 219 10.54 -2.79 3.55
C GLY A 219 10.71 -2.32 2.11
N ALA A 220 11.61 -2.97 1.37
CA ALA A 220 12.01 -2.55 0.03
C ALA A 220 12.03 -3.70 -1.00
N GLY A 221 11.30 -4.79 -0.77
CA GLY A 221 11.40 -6.05 -1.55
C GLY A 221 11.32 -5.95 -3.07
N SER A 222 10.57 -4.99 -3.62
CA SER A 222 10.50 -4.78 -5.07
C SER A 222 11.85 -4.40 -5.70
N SER A 223 12.82 -3.97 -4.88
CA SER A 223 14.17 -3.58 -5.32
C SER A 223 15.20 -4.70 -5.26
N PHE A 224 14.87 -5.90 -4.78
CA PHE A 224 15.88 -6.93 -4.48
C PHE A 224 15.66 -8.28 -5.20
N GLY A 225 14.51 -8.49 -5.83
CA GLY A 225 14.22 -9.70 -6.60
C GLY A 225 12.73 -9.92 -6.81
N ILE A 226 12.36 -11.10 -7.29
CA ILE A 226 10.97 -11.50 -7.51
C ILE A 226 10.57 -12.48 -6.40
N ILE A 227 9.71 -12.02 -5.49
CA ILE A 227 9.21 -12.85 -4.40
C ILE A 227 8.16 -13.82 -4.95
N VAL A 228 8.46 -15.12 -4.88
CA VAL A 228 7.58 -16.18 -5.39
C VAL A 228 6.61 -16.67 -4.32
N SER A 229 7.00 -16.60 -3.04
CA SER A 229 6.09 -16.84 -1.92
C SER A 229 6.62 -16.22 -0.62
N ILE A 230 5.72 -16.01 0.34
CA ILE A 230 6.04 -15.67 1.73
C ILE A 230 5.41 -16.68 2.68
N GLU A 231 5.93 -16.76 3.89
CA GLU A 231 5.32 -17.51 4.99
C GLU A 231 4.89 -16.53 6.07
N LEU A 232 3.63 -16.61 6.46
CA LEU A 232 2.97 -15.66 7.35
C LEU A 232 2.43 -16.36 8.59
N ARG A 233 2.69 -15.79 9.78
CA ARG A 233 1.95 -16.13 10.98
C ARG A 233 0.49 -15.73 10.82
N VAL A 234 -0.41 -16.62 11.23
CA VAL A 234 -1.86 -16.40 11.27
C VAL A 234 -2.37 -16.62 12.69
N HIS A 235 -3.54 -16.08 12.97
CA HIS A 235 -4.06 -15.92 14.32
C HIS A 235 -5.46 -16.51 14.42
N LYS A 236 -5.81 -17.07 15.57
CA LYS A 236 -7.20 -17.44 15.83
C LYS A 236 -8.11 -16.22 15.68
N PRO A 237 -9.31 -16.36 15.09
CA PRO A 237 -10.22 -15.24 14.94
C PRO A 237 -10.70 -14.81 16.32
N TYR A 238 -10.96 -13.51 16.46
CA TYR A 238 -11.72 -13.02 17.62
C TYR A 238 -13.20 -13.30 17.37
N ALA A 239 -13.87 -13.87 18.37
CA ALA A 239 -15.29 -14.13 18.28
C ALA A 239 -16.07 -12.81 18.31
N ASN A 240 -16.99 -12.64 17.36
CA ASN A 240 -17.97 -11.55 17.29
C ASN A 240 -17.41 -10.11 17.35
N PRO A 241 -16.47 -9.73 16.46
CA PRO A 241 -15.97 -8.36 16.41
C PRO A 241 -17.10 -7.34 16.23
N VAL A 242 -16.92 -6.17 16.83
CA VAL A 242 -17.86 -5.05 16.74
C VAL A 242 -17.42 -4.13 15.61
N THR A 243 -18.28 -3.97 14.62
CA THR A 243 -18.14 -2.93 13.59
C THR A 243 -18.79 -1.66 14.10
N TYR A 244 -18.15 -0.51 13.88
CA TYR A 244 -18.72 0.77 14.29
C TYR A 244 -18.40 1.90 13.34
N ILE A 245 -19.38 2.79 13.16
CA ILE A 245 -19.27 4.05 12.41
C ILE A 245 -20.07 5.11 13.16
N TYR A 246 -19.39 6.15 13.62
CA TYR A 246 -19.99 7.39 14.08
C TYR A 246 -19.82 8.46 13.00
N GLN A 247 -20.88 9.18 12.67
CA GLN A 247 -20.88 10.25 11.68
C GLN A 247 -21.33 11.56 12.30
N TRP A 248 -20.61 12.63 11.98
CA TRP A 248 -21.02 14.01 12.19
C TRP A 248 -21.18 14.68 10.83
N GLN A 249 -22.38 15.14 10.53
CA GLN A 249 -22.66 15.94 9.34
C GLN A 249 -22.46 17.41 9.65
N ASN A 250 -21.79 18.13 8.75
CA ASN A 250 -21.50 19.55 8.87
C ASN A 250 -20.92 19.96 10.25
N PRO A 251 -19.92 19.24 10.80
CA PRO A 251 -19.29 19.69 12.04
C PRO A 251 -18.76 21.13 11.90
N THR A 252 -18.60 21.83 13.01
CA THR A 252 -17.88 23.11 13.04
C THR A 252 -16.36 22.88 13.03
N LEU A 253 -15.60 23.91 12.65
CA LEU A 253 -14.13 23.88 12.70
C LEU A 253 -13.60 23.49 14.10
N GLU A 254 -14.24 24.02 15.14
CA GLU A 254 -13.89 23.72 16.53
C GLU A 254 -14.19 22.26 16.91
N GLU A 255 -15.36 21.74 16.53
CA GLU A 255 -15.74 20.34 16.77
C GLU A 255 -14.80 19.37 16.05
N ALA A 256 -14.45 19.64 14.79
CA ALA A 256 -13.51 18.81 14.04
C ALA A 256 -12.09 18.86 14.62
N THR A 257 -11.64 20.03 15.09
CA THR A 257 -10.35 20.19 15.77
C THR A 257 -10.32 19.45 17.10
N THR A 258 -11.41 19.54 17.87
CA THR A 258 -11.58 18.83 19.15
C THR A 258 -11.64 17.32 18.94
N ALA A 259 -12.31 16.85 17.88
CA ALA A 259 -12.38 15.45 17.51
C ALA A 259 -11.00 14.88 17.16
N PHE A 260 -10.21 15.57 16.34
CA PHE A 260 -8.88 15.10 15.98
C PHE A 260 -7.93 15.09 17.19
N THR A 261 -7.97 16.13 18.02
CA THR A 261 -7.16 16.22 19.25
C THR A 261 -7.54 15.10 20.23
N THR A 262 -8.84 14.90 20.45
CA THR A 262 -9.35 13.84 21.32
C THR A 262 -9.01 12.45 20.78
N PHE A 263 -9.09 12.24 19.46
CA PHE A 263 -8.70 11.00 18.81
C PHE A 263 -7.22 10.67 19.05
N GLN A 264 -6.33 11.67 18.88
CA GLN A 264 -4.90 11.51 19.17
C GLN A 264 -4.68 11.20 20.66
N ASP A 265 -5.27 11.99 21.57
CA ASP A 265 -5.11 11.80 23.01
C ASP A 265 -5.62 10.45 23.49
N PHE A 266 -6.76 10.00 22.94
CA PHE A 266 -7.31 8.68 23.22
C PHE A 266 -6.34 7.59 22.77
N GLY A 267 -5.80 7.72 21.56
CA GLY A 267 -4.75 6.84 21.06
C GLY A 267 -3.57 6.78 22.00
N ILE A 268 -3.05 7.93 22.43
CA ILE A 268 -1.90 8.01 23.32
C ILE A 268 -2.18 7.38 24.68
N ASN A 269 -3.35 7.60 25.27
CA ASN A 269 -3.57 7.39 26.71
C ASN A 269 -4.43 6.16 27.08
N SER A 270 -5.29 5.67 26.20
CA SER A 270 -6.31 4.71 26.64
C SER A 270 -6.91 3.81 25.55
N ALA A 271 -6.53 3.95 24.28
CA ALA A 271 -7.05 3.11 23.21
C ALA A 271 -6.53 1.66 23.33
N PRO A 272 -7.38 0.66 23.61
CA PRO A 272 -6.93 -0.72 23.81
C PRO A 272 -6.46 -1.33 22.48
N PRO A 273 -5.47 -2.26 22.45
CA PRO A 273 -4.92 -2.80 21.20
C PRO A 273 -5.97 -3.51 20.33
N GLU A 274 -7.05 -4.02 20.93
CA GLU A 274 -8.19 -4.66 20.26
C GLU A 274 -9.02 -3.68 19.40
N LEU A 275 -8.80 -2.38 19.53
CA LEU A 275 -9.56 -1.35 18.80
C LEU A 275 -8.81 -0.86 17.56
N GLY A 276 -9.17 -1.34 16.38
CA GLY A 276 -8.77 -0.72 15.12
C GLY A 276 -9.62 0.53 14.86
N ILE A 277 -9.03 1.73 14.96
CA ILE A 277 -9.77 3.00 14.86
C ILE A 277 -9.16 3.96 13.84
N ARG A 278 -10.02 4.68 13.11
CA ARG A 278 -9.66 5.73 12.16
C ARG A 278 -10.62 6.90 12.26
N ILE A 279 -10.09 8.12 12.09
CA ILE A 279 -10.88 9.31 11.76
C ILE A 279 -10.77 9.62 10.26
N ARG A 280 -11.92 9.81 9.59
CA ARG A 280 -12.01 10.24 8.19
C ARG A 280 -12.53 11.66 8.13
N LEU A 281 -11.82 12.53 7.43
CA LEU A 281 -12.11 13.95 7.32
C LEU A 281 -12.54 14.25 5.88
N GLY A 282 -13.85 14.37 5.66
CA GLY A 282 -14.47 14.88 4.42
C GLY A 282 -15.14 16.22 4.69
N LEU A 283 -14.39 17.12 5.33
CA LEU A 283 -14.88 18.40 5.85
C LEU A 283 -15.09 19.41 4.71
N PRO A 284 -15.94 20.44 4.91
CA PRO A 284 -16.78 20.65 6.08
C PRO A 284 -17.99 19.69 6.15
N SER A 285 -18.27 18.92 5.10
CA SER A 285 -19.54 18.17 4.99
C SER A 285 -19.66 16.99 5.94
N ASN A 286 -18.60 16.20 6.13
CA ASN A 286 -18.68 14.98 6.92
C ASN A 286 -17.38 14.67 7.67
N MET A 287 -17.54 14.19 8.90
CA MET A 287 -16.49 13.56 9.69
C MET A 287 -16.96 12.20 10.17
N PHE A 288 -16.08 11.20 10.14
CA PHE A 288 -16.38 9.85 10.62
C PHE A 288 -15.32 9.38 11.61
N ILE A 289 -15.75 8.71 12.68
CA ILE A 289 -14.88 7.87 13.50
C ILE A 289 -15.39 6.44 13.35
N GLN A 290 -14.54 5.55 12.84
CA GLN A 290 -14.96 4.20 12.43
C GLN A 290 -13.85 3.17 12.63
N GLY A 291 -14.26 1.90 12.71
CA GLY A 291 -13.31 0.84 13.00
C GLY A 291 -13.90 -0.53 13.31
N LEU A 292 -13.01 -1.40 13.80
CA LEU A 292 -13.34 -2.71 14.38
C LEU A 292 -12.86 -2.75 15.83
N TYR A 293 -13.69 -3.27 16.72
CA TYR A 293 -13.28 -3.65 18.06
C TYR A 293 -13.34 -5.17 18.20
N TYR A 294 -12.19 -5.78 18.45
CA TYR A 294 -12.04 -7.23 18.64
C TYR A 294 -12.34 -7.63 20.10
N GLY A 295 -13.56 -7.34 20.56
CA GLY A 295 -14.03 -7.63 21.92
C GLY A 295 -15.56 -7.65 22.02
N ASP A 296 -16.10 -7.74 23.25
CA ASP A 296 -17.55 -7.84 23.47
C ASP A 296 -18.24 -6.49 23.23
N ILE A 297 -19.36 -6.51 22.48
CA ILE A 297 -20.20 -5.33 22.24
C ILE A 297 -20.68 -4.65 23.53
N LYS A 298 -20.83 -5.39 24.62
CA LYS A 298 -21.21 -4.83 25.93
C LYS A 298 -20.15 -3.90 26.52
N GLU A 299 -18.89 -4.12 26.19
CA GLU A 299 -17.77 -3.29 26.66
C GLU A 299 -17.55 -2.06 25.78
N PHE A 300 -17.94 -2.16 24.50
CA PHE A 300 -17.66 -1.16 23.48
C PHE A 300 -18.08 0.28 23.86
N PRO A 301 -19.26 0.53 24.48
CA PRO A 301 -19.62 1.88 24.94
C PRO A 301 -18.61 2.48 25.91
N SER A 302 -18.06 1.68 26.82
CA SER A 302 -17.04 2.11 27.78
C SER A 302 -15.71 2.40 27.10
N ILE A 303 -15.34 1.60 26.08
CA ILE A 303 -14.14 1.80 25.27
C ILE A 303 -14.18 3.15 24.52
N MET A 304 -15.32 3.51 23.94
CA MET A 304 -15.47 4.75 23.17
C MET A 304 -15.80 5.98 24.01
N LYS A 305 -16.18 5.82 25.28
CA LYS A 305 -16.54 6.92 26.19
C LYS A 305 -15.49 8.05 26.26
N PRO A 306 -14.16 7.79 26.32
CA PRO A 306 -13.16 8.87 26.38
C PRO A 306 -13.16 9.78 25.14
N VAL A 307 -13.62 9.27 24.00
CA VAL A 307 -13.76 10.04 22.76
C VAL A 307 -15.12 10.75 22.71
N LEU A 308 -16.20 9.98 22.86
CA LEU A 308 -17.55 10.50 22.63
C LEU A 308 -18.01 11.51 23.68
N SER A 309 -17.51 11.42 24.92
CA SER A 309 -17.87 12.38 25.98
C SER A 309 -17.32 13.79 25.77
N LYS A 310 -16.35 13.98 24.87
CA LYS A 310 -15.75 15.28 24.52
C LYS A 310 -16.30 15.88 23.24
N LEU A 311 -17.21 15.19 22.55
CA LEU A 311 -17.76 15.57 21.26
C LEU A 311 -19.26 15.78 21.36
N PRO A 312 -19.86 16.60 20.47
CA PRO A 312 -21.31 16.64 20.34
C PRO A 312 -21.85 15.26 19.95
N MET A 313 -23.15 15.07 20.18
CA MET A 313 -23.81 13.84 19.76
C MET A 313 -23.63 13.61 18.25
N PRO A 314 -23.26 12.39 17.81
CA PRO A 314 -23.12 12.08 16.40
C PRO A 314 -24.48 12.18 15.71
N THR A 315 -24.47 12.66 14.46
CA THR A 315 -25.66 12.68 13.59
C THR A 315 -26.19 11.27 13.34
N SER A 316 -25.30 10.28 13.20
CA SER A 316 -25.67 8.88 13.15
C SER A 316 -24.60 7.99 13.78
N ALA A 317 -25.02 6.85 14.31
CA ALA A 317 -24.15 5.81 14.85
C ALA A 317 -24.66 4.45 14.38
N ASN A 318 -23.80 3.68 13.72
CA ASN A 318 -24.05 2.28 13.36
C ASN A 318 -23.05 1.43 14.11
N ILE A 319 -23.53 0.59 15.03
CA ILE A 319 -22.70 -0.26 15.89
C ILE A 319 -23.36 -1.63 15.90
N SER A 320 -22.62 -2.67 15.53
CA SER A 320 -23.15 -4.03 15.55
C SER A 320 -22.04 -5.05 15.79
N ALA A 321 -22.38 -6.09 16.52
CA ALA A 321 -21.61 -7.33 16.52
C ALA A 321 -21.75 -7.95 15.12
N SER A 322 -20.67 -8.56 14.64
CA SER A 322 -20.59 -9.18 13.32
C SER A 322 -19.82 -10.48 13.43
N THR A 323 -20.08 -11.42 12.53
CA THR A 323 -19.16 -12.55 12.37
C THR A 323 -17.80 -12.06 11.88
N PHE A 324 -16.75 -12.86 12.07
CA PHE A 324 -15.42 -12.51 11.55
C PHE A 324 -15.47 -12.23 10.03
N ALA A 325 -16.11 -13.10 9.26
CA ALA A 325 -16.25 -12.94 7.81
C ALA A 325 -16.99 -11.66 7.39
N GLU A 326 -18.10 -11.31 8.08
CA GLU A 326 -18.82 -10.06 7.83
C GLU A 326 -17.97 -8.83 8.18
N SER A 327 -17.22 -8.89 9.28
CA SER A 327 -16.34 -7.82 9.70
C SER A 327 -15.23 -7.57 8.68
N GLU A 328 -14.66 -8.64 8.13
CA GLU A 328 -13.63 -8.56 7.10
C GLU A 328 -14.22 -8.00 5.80
N ALA A 329 -15.38 -8.50 5.37
CA ALA A 329 -16.07 -8.01 4.18
C ALA A 329 -16.40 -6.50 4.26
N LEU A 330 -16.72 -5.97 5.45
CA LEU A 330 -17.01 -4.55 5.63
C LEU A 330 -15.79 -3.64 5.37
N PHE A 331 -14.59 -4.10 5.75
CA PHE A 331 -13.36 -3.29 5.67
C PHE A 331 -12.48 -3.60 4.46
N THR A 332 -12.61 -4.79 3.86
CA THR A 332 -11.92 -5.16 2.62
C THR A 332 -12.79 -5.03 1.38
N GLY A 333 -14.12 -4.96 1.53
CA GLY A 333 -15.07 -5.18 0.42
C GLY A 333 -15.49 -6.65 0.33
N PRO A 334 -16.44 -6.99 -0.57
CA PRO A 334 -17.01 -8.33 -0.68
C PRO A 334 -15.92 -9.40 -0.90
N LEU A 335 -15.90 -10.43 -0.04
CA LEU A 335 -14.90 -11.50 -0.11
C LEU A 335 -15.25 -12.54 -1.20
N GLU A 336 -16.51 -12.97 -1.26
CA GLU A 336 -16.97 -14.08 -2.11
C GLU A 336 -17.10 -13.73 -3.59
N ALA A 337 -17.31 -12.45 -3.91
CA ALA A 337 -17.39 -11.98 -5.29
C ALA A 337 -16.16 -11.13 -5.61
N ALA A 338 -15.37 -11.57 -6.59
CA ALA A 338 -14.46 -10.65 -7.24
C ALA A 338 -15.29 -9.49 -7.84
N PRO A 339 -14.81 -8.24 -7.75
CA PRO A 339 -15.50 -7.15 -8.41
C PRO A 339 -15.58 -7.44 -9.92
N ALA A 340 -16.71 -7.07 -10.53
CA ALA A 340 -16.95 -7.32 -11.96
C ALA A 340 -15.89 -6.64 -12.85
N GLU A 341 -15.37 -5.51 -12.40
CA GLU A 341 -14.25 -4.80 -13.01
C GLU A 341 -13.24 -4.37 -11.95
N LYS A 342 -11.96 -4.33 -12.33
CA LYS A 342 -10.91 -3.75 -11.49
C LYS A 342 -11.19 -2.28 -11.27
N ILE A 343 -10.93 -1.81 -10.05
CA ILE A 343 -11.11 -0.40 -9.72
C ILE A 343 -9.92 0.39 -10.24
N HIS A 344 -10.22 1.43 -11.01
CA HIS A 344 -9.26 2.39 -11.52
C HIS A 344 -9.65 3.80 -11.08
N GLY A 345 -8.68 4.69 -10.90
CA GLY A 345 -8.96 6.10 -10.64
C GLY A 345 -7.79 7.00 -11.02
N VAL A 346 -8.08 8.29 -11.22
CA VAL A 346 -7.04 9.30 -11.39
C VAL A 346 -6.72 9.88 -10.01
N THR A 347 -5.57 9.52 -9.44
CA THR A 347 -5.28 9.85 -8.03
C THR A 347 -3.85 10.33 -7.79
N TYR A 348 -3.68 11.12 -6.73
CA TYR A 348 -2.40 11.37 -6.08
C TYR A 348 -2.55 11.13 -4.59
N THR A 349 -1.67 10.31 -4.04
CA THR A 349 -1.69 9.90 -2.64
C THR A 349 -0.38 10.29 -1.98
N ARG A 350 -0.49 10.76 -0.74
CA ARG A 350 0.67 10.91 0.14
C ARG A 350 0.34 10.47 1.57
N SER A 351 1.38 10.20 2.34
CA SER A 351 1.24 9.77 3.73
C SER A 351 2.25 10.43 4.67
N LEU A 352 1.83 10.58 5.93
CA LEU A 352 2.65 11.00 7.06
C LEU A 352 2.51 9.95 8.18
N LEU A 353 3.64 9.51 8.71
CA LEU A 353 3.73 8.77 9.96
C LEU A 353 4.23 9.70 11.06
N THR A 354 3.54 9.70 12.19
CA THR A 354 3.97 10.42 13.40
C THR A 354 4.51 9.43 14.41
N PHE A 355 5.44 9.86 15.26
CA PHE A 355 5.98 9.07 16.38
C PHE A 355 5.74 9.78 17.71
N GLU A 356 5.69 11.10 17.66
CA GLU A 356 5.31 11.95 18.77
C GLU A 356 3.91 12.53 18.53
N PRO A 357 3.21 12.95 19.60
CA PRO A 357 1.96 13.68 19.49
C PRO A 357 2.11 14.93 18.63
N LEU A 358 1.18 15.17 17.71
CA LEU A 358 1.11 16.42 16.96
C LEU A 358 0.76 17.57 17.92
N LYS A 359 1.42 18.71 17.72
CA LYS A 359 1.14 19.94 18.49
C LYS A 359 -0.27 20.44 18.18
N ALA A 360 -0.96 20.97 19.19
CA ALA A 360 -2.29 21.53 19.05
C ALA A 360 -2.37 22.58 17.92
N SER A 361 -1.40 23.47 17.81
CA SER A 361 -1.35 24.48 16.73
C SER A 361 -1.26 23.86 15.33
N ALA A 362 -0.50 22.77 15.16
CA ALA A 362 -0.40 22.06 13.89
C ALA A 362 -1.71 21.35 13.53
N ILE A 363 -2.40 20.75 14.52
CA ILE A 363 -3.73 20.17 14.35
C ILE A 363 -4.73 21.24 13.93
N SER A 364 -4.77 22.39 14.62
CA SER A 364 -5.67 23.49 14.28
C SER A 364 -5.44 23.99 12.85
N SER A 365 -4.18 24.23 12.45
CA SER A 365 -3.85 24.65 11.08
C SER A 365 -4.19 23.58 10.04
N PHE A 366 -4.00 22.31 10.37
CA PHE A 366 -4.39 21.18 9.52
C PHE A 366 -5.90 21.14 9.28
N ILE A 367 -6.71 21.17 10.34
CA ILE A 367 -8.17 21.14 10.21
C ILE A 367 -8.68 22.41 9.51
N ALA A 368 -8.15 23.59 9.83
CA ALA A 368 -8.51 24.84 9.17
C ALA A 368 -8.28 24.75 7.65
N ARG A 369 -7.13 24.21 7.21
CA ARG A 369 -6.85 24.01 5.78
C ARG A 369 -7.86 23.09 5.09
N ILE A 370 -8.35 22.04 5.78
CA ILE A 370 -9.42 21.16 5.28
C ILE A 370 -10.79 21.85 5.34
N TYR A 371 -11.03 22.86 6.17
CA TYR A 371 -12.27 23.64 6.06
C TYR A 371 -12.23 24.57 4.85
N ASP A 372 -11.12 25.29 4.68
CA ASP A 372 -11.01 26.36 3.69
C ASP A 372 -11.12 25.85 2.24
N HIS A 373 -10.69 24.61 1.97
CA HIS A 373 -10.66 24.10 0.59
C HIS A 373 -12.04 23.92 -0.06
N GLY A 374 -13.11 23.78 0.72
CA GLY A 374 -14.47 23.67 0.19
C GLY A 374 -14.90 24.91 -0.60
N GLN A 375 -14.16 26.02 -0.45
CA GLN A 375 -14.38 27.28 -1.16
C GLN A 375 -13.54 27.41 -2.45
N GLU A 376 -12.55 26.54 -2.65
CA GLU A 376 -11.69 26.58 -3.83
C GLU A 376 -12.37 25.88 -5.02
N LYS A 377 -12.50 26.57 -6.16
CA LYS A 377 -13.07 25.99 -7.38
C LYS A 377 -12.17 24.86 -7.90
N ARG A 378 -12.74 23.66 -8.05
CA ARG A 378 -12.06 22.47 -8.59
C ARG A 378 -12.87 21.85 -9.72
N PRO A 379 -12.24 21.06 -10.61
CA PRO A 379 -12.99 20.34 -11.64
C PRO A 379 -14.06 19.45 -11.01
N ALA A 380 -15.20 19.31 -11.70
CA ALA A 380 -16.31 18.50 -11.23
C ALA A 380 -15.86 17.06 -10.94
N GLY A 381 -16.20 16.55 -9.76
CA GLY A 381 -15.84 15.19 -9.32
C GLY A 381 -14.44 15.06 -8.70
N PHE A 382 -13.61 16.11 -8.69
CA PHE A 382 -12.33 16.08 -7.97
C PHE A 382 -12.57 16.21 -6.47
N GLN A 383 -12.04 15.28 -5.69
CA GLN A 383 -12.26 15.24 -4.23
C GLN A 383 -10.94 15.09 -3.48
N ILE A 384 -10.92 15.62 -2.26
CA ILE A 384 -9.88 15.33 -1.28
C ILE A 384 -10.44 14.38 -0.24
N GLN A 385 -9.70 13.30 0.04
CA GLN A 385 -10.03 12.35 1.09
C GLN A 385 -8.86 12.23 2.05
N ILE A 386 -9.15 12.41 3.34
CA ILE A 386 -8.15 12.34 4.39
C ILE A 386 -8.55 11.27 5.40
N PHE A 387 -7.60 10.41 5.72
CA PHE A 387 -7.74 9.33 6.68
C PHE A 387 -6.61 9.44 7.69
N SER A 388 -6.93 9.41 8.98
CA SER A 388 -5.94 9.29 10.04
C SER A 388 -6.25 8.03 10.84
N ASP A 389 -5.41 7.02 10.66
CA ASP A 389 -5.45 5.79 11.43
C ASP A 389 -4.63 5.94 12.69
N LEU A 390 -5.16 5.38 13.79
CA LEU A 390 -4.32 5.12 14.94
C LEU A 390 -3.44 3.92 14.56
N TRP A 391 -2.14 4.16 14.38
CA TRP A 391 -1.18 3.08 14.16
C TRP A 391 -0.76 2.49 15.49
N GLY A 392 -0.41 3.32 16.49
CA GLY A 392 0.15 2.93 17.79
C GLY A 392 -0.71 3.32 19.00
N GLY A 393 -0.08 3.75 20.10
CA GLY A 393 -0.76 4.38 21.24
C GLY A 393 -1.01 3.51 22.50
N PHE A 394 -0.81 4.14 23.67
CA PHE A 394 -0.59 3.71 25.08
C PHE A 394 0.46 2.62 25.38
N LYS A 395 1.47 3.03 26.19
CA LYS A 395 2.55 2.26 26.88
C LYS A 395 2.84 0.84 26.37
N SER A 396 3.22 0.75 25.10
CA SER A 396 3.39 -0.46 24.30
C SER A 396 2.07 -1.10 23.87
N TYR A 397 1.56 -0.62 22.73
CA TYR A 397 1.39 -1.50 21.56
C TYR A 397 2.16 -2.79 21.79
N SER A 398 1.48 -3.93 21.95
CA SER A 398 2.04 -5.08 22.64
C SER A 398 3.53 -5.25 22.30
N SER A 399 4.40 -4.97 23.27
CA SER A 399 5.86 -5.05 23.12
C SER A 399 6.35 -6.43 22.69
N LYS A 400 5.42 -7.38 22.51
CA LYS A 400 5.58 -8.74 22.04
C LYS A 400 5.51 -8.89 20.51
N MET A 401 4.79 -8.02 19.78
CA MET A 401 4.59 -8.14 18.33
C MET A 401 5.28 -7.01 17.52
N ILE A 402 5.80 -5.97 18.18
CA ILE A 402 6.62 -4.96 17.50
C ILE A 402 7.97 -5.58 17.17
N THR A 403 8.30 -5.58 15.90
CA THR A 403 9.63 -5.97 15.43
C THR A 403 10.66 -4.95 15.88
N LYS A 404 11.77 -5.46 16.43
CA LYS A 404 12.81 -4.60 17.00
C LYS A 404 13.44 -3.79 15.86
N SER A 405 13.66 -2.51 16.11
CA SER A 405 14.34 -1.63 15.14
C SER A 405 15.64 -2.28 14.66
N GLY A 406 15.83 -2.32 13.34
CA GLY A 406 17.00 -2.92 12.69
C GLY A 406 16.85 -4.39 12.26
N GLU A 407 15.76 -5.08 12.63
CA GLU A 407 15.48 -6.43 12.09
C GLU A 407 15.06 -6.39 10.62
N TYR A 408 14.36 -5.33 10.23
CA TYR A 408 13.82 -5.11 8.89
C TYR A 408 14.20 -3.73 8.34
N SER A 409 14.10 -3.57 7.03
CA SER A 409 14.40 -2.30 6.36
C SER A 409 13.27 -1.28 6.45
N PHE A 410 12.03 -1.69 6.75
CA PHE A 410 10.95 -0.79 7.18
C PHE A 410 11.14 -0.39 8.65
N PRO A 411 11.45 0.86 8.97
CA PRO A 411 11.84 1.25 10.33
C PRO A 411 10.70 1.82 11.17
N HIS A 412 9.47 1.88 10.62
CA HIS A 412 8.38 2.66 11.21
C HIS A 412 7.34 1.83 11.97
N SER A 413 7.74 0.67 12.51
CA SER A 413 6.83 -0.24 13.25
C SER A 413 6.23 0.40 14.51
N GLN A 414 6.84 1.46 15.03
CA GLN A 414 6.43 2.17 16.26
C GLN A 414 5.66 3.49 16.02
N ALA A 415 5.13 3.72 14.82
CA ALA A 415 4.37 4.94 14.54
C ALA A 415 3.13 5.07 15.45
N LEU A 416 2.77 6.32 15.80
CA LEU A 416 1.55 6.68 16.52
C LEU A 416 0.37 6.83 15.56
N LEU A 417 0.46 7.73 14.60
CA LEU A 417 -0.59 7.97 13.59
C LEU A 417 -0.07 7.66 12.19
N LEU A 418 -0.95 7.13 11.34
CA LEU A 418 -0.80 7.10 9.90
C LEU A 418 -1.85 8.02 9.27
N ILE A 419 -1.39 9.12 8.69
CA ILE A 419 -2.24 10.11 8.03
C ILE A 419 -2.05 9.97 6.52
N ARG A 420 -3.11 9.64 5.80
CA ARG A 420 -3.16 9.58 4.34
C ARG A 420 -4.02 10.70 3.80
N SER A 421 -3.52 11.36 2.75
CA SER A 421 -4.25 12.36 1.97
C SER A 421 -4.26 11.96 0.51
N ASP A 422 -5.46 11.86 -0.06
CA ASP A 422 -5.71 11.46 -1.44
C ASP A 422 -6.41 12.61 -2.17
N GLY A 423 -5.89 13.03 -3.31
CA GLY A 423 -6.63 13.80 -4.30
C GLY A 423 -7.08 12.87 -5.41
N VAL A 424 -8.38 12.78 -5.67
CA VAL A 424 -8.94 11.66 -6.45
C VAL A 424 -10.11 12.07 -7.34
N PHE A 425 -10.17 11.48 -8.53
CA PHE A 425 -11.38 11.25 -9.30
C PHE A 425 -11.69 9.75 -9.31
N LEU A 426 -12.86 9.36 -8.80
CA LEU A 426 -13.28 7.95 -8.76
C LEU A 426 -13.96 7.50 -10.05
N ASN A 427 -14.64 8.42 -10.75
CA ASN A 427 -15.46 8.09 -11.93
C ASN A 427 -14.84 8.61 -13.23
N GLN A 428 -13.60 9.10 -13.19
CA GLN A 428 -12.91 9.61 -14.37
C GLN A 428 -11.84 8.63 -14.81
N THR A 429 -11.77 8.41 -16.11
CA THR A 429 -10.85 7.43 -16.71
C THR A 429 -9.74 8.06 -17.53
N THR A 430 -9.79 9.38 -17.76
CA THR A 430 -8.79 10.11 -18.56
C THR A 430 -7.76 10.80 -17.66
N PRO A 431 -6.44 10.57 -17.88
CA PRO A 431 -5.39 11.21 -17.09
C PRO A 431 -5.39 12.75 -17.20
N ASP A 432 -5.77 13.28 -18.36
CA ASP A 432 -5.82 14.73 -18.66
C ASP A 432 -6.82 15.51 -17.80
N ALA A 433 -7.72 14.82 -17.10
CA ALA A 433 -8.60 15.43 -16.14
C ALA A 433 -7.87 15.93 -14.88
N TRP A 434 -6.62 15.51 -14.65
CA TRP A 434 -5.85 15.92 -13.48
C TRP A 434 -5.51 17.42 -13.50
N PRO A 435 -5.85 18.20 -12.46
CA PRO A 435 -5.51 19.62 -12.40
C PRO A 435 -4.00 19.83 -12.39
N LYS A 436 -3.49 20.85 -13.09
CA LYS A 436 -2.07 21.21 -13.11
C LYS A 436 -1.48 21.42 -11.72
N ASP A 437 -2.23 22.06 -10.82
CA ASP A 437 -1.86 22.28 -9.42
C ASP A 437 -2.32 21.15 -8.49
N GLY A 438 -2.92 20.07 -8.99
CA GLY A 438 -3.60 19.04 -8.19
C GLY A 438 -2.68 18.34 -7.18
N ILE A 439 -1.40 18.16 -7.52
CA ILE A 439 -0.38 17.63 -6.59
C ILE A 439 -0.15 18.64 -5.47
N ALA A 440 0.23 19.88 -5.79
CA ALA A 440 0.51 20.94 -4.81
C ALA A 440 -0.72 21.22 -3.91
N PHE A 441 -1.92 21.22 -4.51
CA PHE A 441 -3.17 21.33 -3.80
C PHE A 441 -3.36 20.19 -2.80
N THR A 442 -3.25 18.93 -3.21
CA THR A 442 -3.36 17.78 -2.29
C THR A 442 -2.29 17.83 -1.19
N GLN A 443 -1.07 18.23 -1.52
CA GLN A 443 0.03 18.38 -0.56
C GLN A 443 -0.26 19.46 0.48
N SER A 444 -0.93 20.55 0.08
CA SER A 444 -1.22 21.69 0.97
C SER A 444 -2.05 21.30 2.19
N PHE A 445 -2.90 20.27 2.10
CA PHE A 445 -3.73 19.79 3.20
C PHE A 445 -2.92 19.29 4.37
N THR A 446 -1.87 18.52 4.12
CA THR A 446 -1.03 17.95 5.18
C THR A 446 0.19 18.80 5.48
N LYS A 447 0.43 19.86 4.71
CA LYS A 447 1.60 20.76 4.87
C LYS A 447 1.76 21.28 6.31
N PRO A 448 0.71 21.74 7.02
CA PRO A 448 0.87 22.20 8.40
C PRO A 448 1.43 21.13 9.34
N LEU A 449 1.10 19.86 9.09
CA LEU A 449 1.63 18.74 9.86
C LEU A 449 3.10 18.48 9.50
N PHE A 450 3.43 18.42 8.21
CA PHE A 450 4.80 18.24 7.74
C PHE A 450 5.75 19.32 8.25
N ASP A 451 5.34 20.59 8.18
CA ASP A 451 6.15 21.73 8.64
C ASP A 451 6.39 21.70 10.16
N SER A 452 5.50 21.05 10.92
CA SER A 452 5.60 20.97 12.38
C SER A 452 6.53 19.87 12.89
N ILE A 453 7.01 18.97 12.01
CA ILE A 453 7.80 17.79 12.35
C ILE A 453 9.20 17.92 11.75
N GLN A 454 10.23 17.82 12.59
CA GLN A 454 11.63 17.96 12.15
C GLN A 454 12.08 16.86 11.16
N ARG A 455 11.68 15.61 11.41
CA ARG A 455 11.96 14.45 10.54
C ARG A 455 10.64 13.78 10.17
N PRO A 456 9.92 14.25 9.14
CA PRO A 456 8.69 13.61 8.71
C PRO A 456 8.99 12.25 8.08
N ARG A 457 8.17 11.24 8.39
CA ARG A 457 8.26 9.88 7.81
C ARG A 457 7.02 9.60 6.99
N SER A 458 7.13 8.71 6.02
CA SER A 458 6.00 8.31 5.17
C SER A 458 5.90 6.79 5.09
N TYR A 459 4.72 6.31 4.72
CA TYR A 459 4.43 4.89 4.67
C TYR A 459 4.66 4.33 3.25
N PRO A 460 5.56 3.34 3.06
CA PRO A 460 5.98 2.87 1.73
C PRO A 460 4.89 2.23 0.87
N ASN A 461 3.75 1.81 1.44
CA ASN A 461 2.62 1.33 0.65
C ASN A 461 1.76 2.50 0.10
N TYR A 462 1.90 3.71 0.65
CA TYR A 462 1.24 4.94 0.18
C TYR A 462 2.28 5.89 -0.41
N ARG A 463 2.95 5.42 -1.47
CA ARG A 463 4.07 6.16 -2.07
C ARG A 463 3.62 7.47 -2.69
N ASP A 464 4.24 8.54 -2.21
CA ASP A 464 4.16 9.87 -2.78
C ASP A 464 5.08 9.93 -4.02
N SER A 465 4.49 9.92 -5.21
CA SER A 465 5.24 10.05 -6.48
C SER A 465 5.94 11.41 -6.61
N ALA A 466 5.55 12.38 -5.77
CA ALA A 466 6.12 13.71 -5.56
C ALA A 466 7.59 13.73 -5.12
N TYR A 467 8.00 12.73 -4.34
CA TYR A 467 9.25 12.81 -3.59
C TYR A 467 10.49 12.73 -4.47
N SER A 468 11.40 13.66 -4.22
CA SER A 468 12.80 13.55 -4.65
C SER A 468 13.49 12.34 -4.01
N GLN A 469 14.65 11.96 -4.53
CA GLN A 469 15.42 10.84 -3.98
C GLN A 469 15.81 11.03 -2.51
N ALA A 470 16.25 12.23 -2.14
CA ALA A 470 16.62 12.55 -0.76
C ALA A 470 15.42 12.43 0.19
N GLU A 471 14.23 12.83 -0.27
CA GLU A 471 13.02 12.74 0.52
C GLU A 471 12.54 11.30 0.66
N TRP A 472 12.38 10.55 -0.43
CA TRP A 472 11.82 9.21 -0.30
C TRP A 472 12.76 8.26 0.43
N SER A 473 14.08 8.41 0.26
CA SER A 473 15.05 7.54 0.94
C SER A 473 14.95 7.69 2.46
N THR A 474 14.94 8.94 2.92
CA THR A 474 14.86 9.28 4.34
C THR A 474 13.47 8.99 4.90
N ARG A 475 12.40 9.37 4.20
CA ARG A 475 11.02 9.25 4.70
C ARG A 475 10.55 7.79 4.79
N TYR A 476 11.00 6.92 3.88
CA TYR A 476 10.59 5.50 3.87
C TYR A 476 11.52 4.59 4.67
N TYR A 477 12.82 4.87 4.69
CA TYR A 477 13.82 3.93 5.23
C TYR A 477 14.70 4.51 6.32
N ASP A 478 14.60 5.80 6.62
CA ASP A 478 15.39 6.49 7.65
C ASP A 478 16.89 6.09 7.56
N ASP A 479 17.52 5.75 8.68
CA ASP A 479 18.92 5.35 8.74
C ASP A 479 19.21 3.98 8.04
N GLN A 480 18.17 3.19 7.72
CA GLN A 480 18.30 1.88 7.06
C GLN A 480 18.67 2.00 5.57
N TYR A 481 18.49 3.17 4.95
CA TYR A 481 18.74 3.36 3.52
C TYR A 481 20.18 3.01 3.10
N SER A 482 21.17 3.37 3.92
CA SER A 482 22.58 3.08 3.65
C SER A 482 22.88 1.57 3.61
N LYS A 483 22.26 0.79 4.49
CA LYS A 483 22.36 -0.68 4.49
C LYS A 483 21.66 -1.27 3.27
N LEU A 484 20.48 -0.76 2.91
CA LEU A 484 19.78 -1.16 1.69
C LEU A 484 20.64 -0.95 0.43
N GLN A 485 21.32 0.19 0.30
CA GLN A 485 22.20 0.46 -0.84
C GLN A 485 23.39 -0.48 -0.90
N ARG A 486 24.00 -0.82 0.24
CA ARG A 486 25.11 -1.79 0.30
C ARG A 486 24.66 -3.17 -0.17
N ILE A 487 23.55 -3.67 0.35
CA ILE A 487 22.98 -4.97 -0.06
C ILE A 487 22.62 -4.94 -1.55
N LYS A 488 21.99 -3.86 -2.01
CA LYS A 488 21.62 -3.69 -3.42
C LYS A 488 22.83 -3.75 -4.34
N THR A 489 23.93 -3.11 -3.95
CA THR A 489 25.19 -3.12 -4.71
C THR A 489 25.78 -4.52 -4.84
N GLN A 490 25.63 -5.36 -3.81
CA GLN A 490 26.14 -6.72 -3.82
C GLN A 490 25.28 -7.66 -4.67
N ILE A 491 23.95 -7.57 -4.57
CA ILE A 491 23.06 -8.55 -5.21
C ILE A 491 22.49 -8.11 -6.56
N ASP A 492 22.52 -6.82 -6.87
CA ASP A 492 22.02 -6.23 -8.12
C ASP A 492 22.87 -5.03 -8.59
N PRO A 493 24.16 -5.25 -8.89
CA PRO A 493 25.08 -4.16 -9.27
C PRO A 493 24.67 -3.43 -10.55
N ILE A 494 23.90 -4.09 -11.43
CA ILE A 494 23.41 -3.51 -12.70
C ILE A 494 22.05 -2.81 -12.56
N GLY A 495 21.39 -2.93 -11.41
CA GLY A 495 20.08 -2.32 -11.16
C GLY A 495 18.92 -2.96 -11.93
N MET A 496 18.98 -4.26 -12.22
CA MET A 496 17.91 -5.02 -12.92
C MET A 496 16.55 -4.84 -12.24
N MET A 497 16.52 -4.86 -10.91
CA MET A 497 15.33 -4.69 -10.07
C MET A 497 15.07 -3.22 -9.71
N SER A 498 15.64 -2.27 -10.46
CA SER A 498 15.45 -0.83 -10.24
C SER A 498 14.56 -0.23 -11.33
N ALA A 499 13.40 -0.85 -11.58
CA ALA A 499 12.48 -0.45 -12.65
C ALA A 499 11.76 0.88 -12.40
N ASN A 500 11.60 1.29 -11.15
CA ASN A 500 10.83 2.50 -10.81
C ASN A 500 11.67 3.63 -10.19
N PRO A 501 11.22 4.90 -10.28
CA PRO A 501 11.96 6.08 -9.81
C PRO A 501 12.33 6.10 -8.32
N GLN A 502 11.68 5.27 -7.49
CA GLN A 502 11.92 5.20 -6.04
C GLN A 502 12.46 3.84 -5.59
N SER A 503 13.07 3.09 -6.52
CA SER A 503 13.76 1.84 -6.23
C SER A 503 15.07 2.12 -5.47
N ILE A 504 15.50 1.17 -4.65
CA ILE A 504 16.88 1.21 -4.12
C ILE A 504 17.83 1.08 -5.31
N LEU A 505 18.81 1.97 -5.37
CA LEU A 505 19.85 1.97 -6.39
C LEU A 505 21.16 1.45 -5.79
N PRO A 506 21.95 0.68 -6.54
CA PRO A 506 23.32 0.35 -6.14
C PRO A 506 24.16 1.64 -6.04
N SER A 507 25.16 1.64 -5.16
CA SER A 507 25.94 2.85 -4.82
C SER A 507 26.66 3.46 -6.03
N SER A 508 27.03 2.65 -7.03
CA SER A 508 27.62 3.09 -8.31
C SER A 508 26.70 4.01 -9.12
N PHE A 509 25.38 3.89 -8.97
CA PHE A 509 24.40 4.72 -9.69
C PHE A 509 24.06 6.01 -8.96
N ALA A 510 24.33 6.09 -7.65
CA ALA A 510 24.06 7.28 -6.85
C ALA A 510 25.01 8.45 -7.19
N GLN A 511 26.23 8.16 -7.70
CA GLN A 511 27.20 9.18 -8.09
C GLN A 511 26.87 9.88 -9.43
N VAL A 512 26.08 9.26 -10.30
CA VAL A 512 25.81 9.79 -11.65
C VAL A 512 24.74 10.89 -11.65
N ARG A 513 23.80 10.91 -10.69
CA ARG A 513 22.73 11.93 -10.63
C ARG A 513 23.13 13.25 -9.97
N HIS A 514 24.24 13.31 -9.24
CA HIS A 514 24.74 14.58 -8.69
C HIS A 514 25.30 15.53 -9.75
N ASN A 515 25.57 15.04 -10.98
CA ASN A 515 26.10 15.85 -12.08
C ASN A 515 25.05 16.29 -13.12
N THR A 516 23.76 15.96 -12.95
CA THR A 516 22.73 16.27 -13.97
C THR A 516 21.54 17.07 -13.45
N SER A 517 21.67 17.76 -12.31
CA SER A 517 20.65 18.71 -11.82
C SER A 517 20.65 20.01 -12.64
N GLY A 518 20.08 19.95 -13.85
CA GLY A 518 19.47 21.09 -14.53
C GLY A 518 17.94 20.96 -14.45
N PRO A 519 17.19 22.06 -14.37
CA PRO A 519 15.73 22.00 -14.25
C PRO A 519 15.12 21.58 -15.59
N SER A 520 14.36 20.49 -15.61
CA SER A 520 13.43 20.18 -16.69
C SER A 520 12.10 20.90 -16.41
N VAL A 521 11.71 21.75 -17.36
CA VAL A 521 10.51 22.62 -17.41
C VAL A 521 9.20 21.84 -17.31
#